data_AF-A0A965CE18-F1
#
_entry.id   AF-A0A965CE18-F1
#
_cell.length_a   1.000
_cell.length_b   1.000
_cell.length_c   1.000
_cell.angle_alpha   90.00
_cell.angle_beta   90.00
_cell.angle_gamma   90.00
#
_symmetry.space_group_name_H-M   'P 1'
#
loop_
_entity.id
_entity.type
_entity.pdbx_description
1 polymer ?
#
loop_
_entity_poly.entity_id
_entity_poly.type
_entity_poly.pdbx_seq_one_letter_code
_entity_poly.pdbx_strand_id
1 'polypeptide(L)'
;MTTARDVTEPQLEHLMRCLDRSIGTDARSTMMTMLSAADVSDLATKADLSMLGLRLDEMEKRTEIRFDELDRRLTGRIDELGKRLNSQIEELDKRLNGRIDELDRQLTGRIDELDKRLNGRIDELDKRLNGRFEILQVHFDQKLEILENKISTNTMRAINRHLTFSVTAMSAISGMITVLAR
;
A
#
# COMPACT_ATOMS: atom_id res chain seq x y z
N MET A 1 55.90 25.53 45.26
CA MET A 1 55.64 26.87 44.70
C MET A 1 55.20 27.80 45.83
N THR A 2 56.19 28.39 46.48
CA THR A 2 56.14 29.38 47.56
C THR A 2 55.21 30.51 47.17
N THR A 3 54.16 30.74 47.96
CA THR A 3 53.26 31.88 47.74
C THR A 3 53.93 33.12 48.32
N ALA A 4 53.62 34.33 47.82
CA ALA A 4 54.18 35.58 48.31
C ALA A 4 53.96 35.85 49.83
N ARG A 5 53.25 34.95 50.53
CA ARG A 5 53.02 34.95 51.98
C ARG A 5 54.15 34.32 52.80
N ASP A 6 55.14 33.69 52.17
CA ASP A 6 56.23 32.97 52.84
C ASP A 6 57.59 33.71 52.81
N VAL A 7 57.64 34.97 52.38
CA VAL A 7 58.90 35.75 52.46
C VAL A 7 59.12 36.13 53.93
N THR A 8 60.02 35.43 54.59
CA THR A 8 60.42 35.75 55.97
C THR A 8 61.23 37.04 56.00
N GLU A 9 61.09 37.84 57.06
CA GLU A 9 61.83 39.09 57.29
C GLU A 9 63.36 38.97 57.02
N PRO A 10 64.06 37.89 57.44
CA PRO A 10 65.47 37.69 57.08
C PRO A 10 65.74 37.46 55.59
N GLN A 11 64.79 36.91 54.83
CA GLN A 11 64.93 36.75 53.37
C GLN A 11 64.78 38.09 52.65
N LEU A 12 63.88 38.96 53.14
CA LEU A 12 63.71 40.30 52.60
C LEU A 12 64.96 41.16 52.85
N GLU A 13 65.50 41.12 54.07
CA GLU A 13 66.77 41.80 54.39
C GLU A 13 67.93 41.29 53.55
N HIS A 14 68.01 39.96 53.35
CA HIS A 14 69.08 39.38 52.55
C HIS A 14 68.99 39.84 51.09
N LEU A 15 67.79 39.85 50.51
CA LEU A 15 67.52 40.36 49.17
C LEU A 15 67.91 41.84 49.05
N MET A 16 67.53 42.68 50.03
CA MET A 16 67.87 44.10 50.04
C MET A 16 69.39 44.32 50.07
N ARG A 17 70.12 43.59 50.92
CA ARG A 17 71.60 43.64 50.96
C ARG A 17 72.27 43.14 49.67
N CYS A 18 71.66 42.19 48.97
CA CYS A 18 72.16 41.74 47.67
C CYS A 18 71.90 42.77 46.57
N LEU A 19 70.73 43.41 46.57
CA LEU A 19 70.39 44.49 45.65
C LEU A 19 71.26 45.72 45.87
N ASP A 20 71.49 46.11 47.13
CA ASP A 20 72.39 47.23 47.47
C ASP A 20 73.80 47.03 46.92
N ARG A 21 74.31 45.79 46.96
CA ARG A 21 75.62 45.44 46.38
C ARG A 21 75.65 45.40 44.86
N SER A 22 74.53 45.07 44.23
CA SER A 22 74.47 44.86 42.78
C SER A 22 74.17 46.15 42.00
N ILE A 23 73.16 46.89 42.45
CA ILE A 23 72.63 48.07 41.74
C ILE A 23 72.83 49.39 42.50
N GLY A 24 73.32 49.34 43.74
CA GLY A 24 73.48 50.52 44.60
C GLY A 24 72.20 50.88 45.35
N THR A 25 72.36 51.59 46.48
CA THR A 25 71.28 51.92 47.41
C THR A 25 70.20 52.79 46.79
N ASP A 26 70.60 53.74 45.94
CA ASP A 26 69.69 54.70 45.32
C ASP A 26 68.82 54.02 44.25
N ALA A 27 69.43 53.22 43.36
CA ALA A 27 68.69 52.47 42.34
C ALA A 27 67.78 51.39 42.95
N ARG A 28 68.23 50.70 44.02
CA ARG A 28 67.35 49.79 44.79
C ARG A 28 66.16 50.56 45.35
N SER A 29 66.40 51.73 45.96
CA SER A 29 65.33 52.54 46.54
C SER A 29 64.33 52.96 45.46
N THR A 30 64.79 53.50 44.33
CA THR A 30 63.92 53.87 43.19
C THR A 30 63.14 52.67 42.66
N MET A 31 63.79 51.51 42.50
CA MET A 31 63.14 50.28 42.05
C MET A 31 62.07 49.81 43.03
N MET A 32 62.33 49.85 44.34
CA MET A 32 61.33 49.51 45.36
C MET A 32 60.15 50.49 45.36
N THR A 33 60.40 51.79 45.21
CA THR A 33 59.33 52.80 45.11
C THR A 33 58.50 52.61 43.84
N MET A 34 59.13 52.29 42.70
CA MET A 34 58.44 52.01 41.45
C MET A 34 57.66 50.69 41.51
N LEU A 35 58.19 49.66 42.17
CA LEU A 35 57.50 48.40 42.39
C LEU A 35 56.33 48.53 43.37
N SER A 36 56.43 49.42 44.36
CA SER A 36 55.29 49.74 45.25
C SER A 36 54.28 50.67 44.59
N ALA A 37 54.72 51.50 43.63
CA ALA A 37 53.85 52.40 42.86
C ALA A 37 53.17 51.68 41.68
N ALA A 38 53.76 50.59 41.18
CA ALA A 38 53.05 49.63 40.36
C ALA A 38 51.96 49.01 41.26
N ASP A 39 50.70 49.30 40.97
CA ASP A 39 49.56 48.88 41.79
C ASP A 39 49.31 47.36 41.61
N VAL A 40 50.21 46.56 42.19
CA VAL A 40 50.11 45.09 42.19
C VAL A 40 48.91 44.59 43.00
N SER A 41 48.19 45.49 43.69
CA SER A 41 46.96 45.17 44.42
C SER A 41 45.81 44.77 43.50
N ASP A 42 45.82 45.22 42.24
CA ASP A 42 44.83 44.86 41.22
C ASP A 42 45.14 43.51 40.51
N LEU A 43 46.31 42.89 40.77
CA LEU A 43 46.64 41.59 40.20
C LEU A 43 45.92 40.46 40.95
N ALA A 44 45.34 39.53 40.18
CA ALA A 44 44.72 38.33 40.74
C ALA A 44 45.72 37.55 41.59
N THR A 45 45.34 37.25 42.83
CA THR A 45 46.15 36.45 43.73
C THR A 45 46.10 34.97 43.32
N LYS A 46 47.06 34.19 43.81
CA LYS A 46 47.02 32.71 43.65
C LYS A 46 45.72 32.10 44.21
N ALA A 47 45.14 32.70 45.24
CA ALA A 47 43.87 32.26 45.81
C ALA A 47 42.71 32.53 44.83
N ASP A 48 42.68 33.70 44.20
CA ASP A 48 41.67 34.05 43.19
C ASP A 48 41.73 33.12 41.99
N LEU A 49 42.95 32.82 41.50
CA LEU A 49 43.16 31.87 40.41
C LEU A 49 42.75 30.44 40.80
N SER A 50 43.00 30.02 42.04
CA SER A 50 42.58 28.70 42.53
C SER A 50 41.05 28.60 42.63
N MET A 51 40.40 29.67 43.10
CA MET A 51 38.94 29.75 43.16
C MET A 51 38.32 29.74 41.75
N LEU A 52 38.94 30.43 40.79
CA LEU A 52 38.52 30.39 39.40
C LEU A 52 38.65 28.98 38.81
N GLY A 53 39.73 28.27 39.10
CA GLY A 53 39.92 26.87 38.70
C GLY A 53 38.79 25.97 39.22
N LEU A 54 38.47 26.06 40.52
CA LEU A 54 37.35 25.31 41.10
C LEU A 54 36.00 25.63 40.45
N ARG A 55 35.75 26.91 40.13
CA ARG A 55 34.52 27.33 39.44
C ARG A 55 34.45 26.83 38.00
N LEU A 56 35.59 26.75 37.31
CA LEU A 56 35.67 26.18 35.96
C LEU A 56 35.38 24.67 36.01
N ASP A 57 35.99 23.93 36.94
CA ASP A 57 35.74 22.50 37.12
C ASP A 57 34.27 22.21 37.45
N GLU A 58 33.65 23.03 38.30
CA GLU A 58 32.23 22.90 38.62
C GLU A 58 31.35 23.21 37.40
N MET A 59 31.71 24.23 36.62
CA MET A 59 31.00 24.58 35.41
C MET A 59 31.10 23.47 34.36
N GLU A 60 32.28 22.88 34.16
CA GLU A 60 32.54 21.78 33.24
C GLU A 60 31.69 20.55 33.61
N LYS A 61 31.73 20.13 34.88
CA LYS A 61 30.89 19.03 35.39
C LYS A 61 29.41 19.28 35.16
N ARG A 62 28.94 20.52 35.42
CA ARG A 62 27.54 20.88 35.21
C ARG A 62 27.17 20.84 33.73
N THR A 63 28.07 21.22 32.83
CA THR A 63 27.82 21.11 31.38
C THR A 63 27.80 19.67 30.89
N GLU A 64 28.70 18.82 31.38
CA GLU A 64 28.74 17.40 31.05
C GLU A 64 27.44 16.69 31.46
N ILE A 65 26.99 16.89 32.71
CA ILE A 65 25.71 16.35 33.20
C ILE A 65 24.53 16.80 32.34
N ARG A 66 24.51 18.08 31.92
CA ARG A 66 23.43 18.61 31.06
C ARG A 66 23.46 18.00 29.66
N PHE A 67 24.64 17.75 29.11
CA PHE A 67 24.77 17.06 27.83
C PHE A 67 24.29 15.62 27.91
N ASP A 68 24.66 14.89 28.95
CA ASP A 68 24.21 13.51 29.17
C ASP A 68 22.69 13.41 29.35
N GLU A 69 22.09 14.35 30.10
CA GLU A 69 20.64 14.40 30.25
C GLU A 69 19.94 14.69 28.92
N LEU A 70 20.49 15.61 28.13
CA LEU A 70 19.95 15.97 26.82
C LEU A 70 20.05 14.79 25.84
N ASP A 71 21.18 14.08 25.84
CA ASP A 71 21.39 12.89 25.01
C ASP A 71 20.43 11.75 25.36
N ARG A 72 20.24 11.46 26.66
CA ARG A 72 19.23 10.50 27.12
C ARG A 72 17.83 10.88 26.69
N ARG A 73 17.47 12.17 26.82
CA ARG A 73 16.14 12.66 26.44
C ARG A 73 15.91 12.56 24.93
N LEU A 74 16.91 12.89 24.11
CA LEU A 74 16.81 12.78 22.66
C LEU A 74 16.71 11.32 22.22
N THR A 75 17.55 10.45 22.76
CA THR A 75 17.52 9.01 22.48
C THR A 75 16.16 8.42 22.83
N GLY A 76 15.62 8.71 24.02
CA GLY A 76 14.30 8.24 24.42
C GLY A 76 13.17 8.73 23.49
N ARG A 77 13.22 9.99 23.05
CA ARG A 77 12.23 10.53 22.11
C ARG A 77 12.33 9.88 20.72
N ILE A 78 13.54 9.57 20.25
CA ILE A 78 13.77 8.87 18.99
C ILE A 78 13.18 7.45 19.07
N ASP A 79 13.42 6.73 20.16
CA ASP A 79 12.88 5.38 20.37
C ASP A 79 11.35 5.38 20.43
N GLU A 80 10.75 6.34 21.13
CA GLU A 80 9.29 6.51 21.19
C GLU A 80 8.69 6.82 19.82
N LEU A 81 9.33 7.69 19.03
CA LEU A 81 8.91 7.98 17.66
C LEU A 81 9.03 6.74 16.77
N GLY A 82 10.12 5.97 16.88
CA GLY A 82 10.31 4.73 16.15
C GLY A 82 9.22 3.70 16.45
N LYS A 83 8.89 3.50 17.73
CA LYS A 83 7.79 2.62 18.15
C LYS A 83 6.44 3.07 17.58
N ARG A 84 6.14 4.37 17.68
CA ARG A 84 4.88 4.93 17.15
C ARG A 84 4.76 4.75 15.64
N LEU A 85 5.83 4.99 14.89
CA LEU A 85 5.84 4.79 13.43
C LEU A 85 5.64 3.32 13.07
N ASN A 86 6.31 2.40 13.74
CA ASN A 86 6.12 0.96 13.51
C ASN A 86 4.67 0.53 13.77
N SER A 87 4.07 0.98 14.88
CA SER A 87 2.66 0.68 15.16
C SER A 87 1.70 1.25 14.10
N GLN A 88 1.97 2.45 13.59
CA GLN A 88 1.18 3.04 12.50
C GLN A 88 1.32 2.27 11.19
N ILE A 89 2.51 1.77 10.88
CA ILE A 89 2.76 0.92 9.70
C ILE A 89 1.99 -0.40 9.83
N GLU A 90 2.07 -1.07 10.99
CA GLU A 90 1.32 -2.32 11.23
C GLU A 90 -0.21 -2.14 11.14
N GLU A 91 -0.73 -1.02 11.64
CA GLU A 91 -2.16 -0.70 11.52
C GLU A 91 -2.56 -0.46 10.06
N LEU A 92 -1.70 0.25 9.30
CA LEU A 92 -1.93 0.50 7.88
C LEU A 92 -1.93 -0.81 7.08
N ASP A 93 -0.97 -1.69 7.33
CA ASP A 93 -0.87 -3.01 6.68
C ASP A 93 -2.10 -3.87 6.97
N LYS A 94 -2.54 -3.94 8.23
CA LYS A 94 -3.78 -4.65 8.60
C LYS A 94 -5.00 -4.10 7.85
N ARG A 95 -5.11 -2.77 7.77
CA ARG A 95 -6.24 -2.12 7.09
C ARG A 95 -6.20 -2.34 5.57
N LEU A 96 -5.02 -2.32 4.96
CA LEU A 96 -4.86 -2.60 3.53
C LEU A 96 -5.19 -4.05 3.21
N ASN A 97 -4.68 -5.01 3.98
CA ASN A 97 -4.99 -6.43 3.80
C ASN A 97 -6.50 -6.69 3.95
N GLY A 98 -7.14 -6.15 4.99
CA GLY A 98 -8.59 -6.30 5.16
C GLY A 98 -9.41 -5.69 4.01
N ARG A 99 -8.91 -4.60 3.39
CA ARG A 99 -9.56 -4.00 2.22
C ARG A 99 -9.34 -4.80 0.94
N ILE A 100 -8.21 -5.48 0.80
CA ILE A 100 -7.93 -6.41 -0.29
C ILE A 100 -8.87 -7.63 -0.18
N ASP A 101 -8.98 -8.22 1.01
CA ASP A 101 -9.85 -9.38 1.25
C ASP A 101 -11.32 -9.07 0.96
N GLU A 102 -11.79 -7.88 1.36
CA GLU A 102 -13.16 -7.43 1.07
C GLU A 102 -13.39 -7.25 -0.43
N LEU A 103 -12.43 -6.66 -1.15
CA LEU A 103 -12.52 -6.51 -2.60
C LEU A 103 -12.53 -7.87 -3.31
N ASP A 104 -11.72 -8.83 -2.86
CA ASP A 104 -11.67 -10.18 -3.42
C ASP A 104 -13.01 -10.92 -3.24
N ARG A 105 -13.61 -10.84 -2.03
CA ARG A 105 -14.95 -11.39 -1.79
C ARG A 105 -16.01 -10.75 -2.66
N GLN A 106 -16.00 -9.43 -2.81
CA GLN A 106 -16.97 -8.72 -3.64
C GLN A 106 -16.84 -9.10 -5.12
N LEU A 107 -15.61 -9.18 -5.63
CA LEU A 107 -15.36 -9.57 -7.03
C LEU A 107 -15.78 -11.01 -7.29
N THR A 108 -15.41 -11.93 -6.40
CA THR A 108 -15.84 -13.34 -6.49
C THR A 108 -17.36 -13.45 -6.48
N GLY A 109 -18.05 -12.76 -5.56
CA GLY A 109 -19.52 -12.77 -5.52
C GLY A 109 -20.17 -12.21 -6.78
N ARG A 110 -19.59 -11.17 -7.40
CA ARG A 110 -20.08 -10.61 -8.66
C ARG A 110 -19.86 -11.56 -9.84
N ILE A 111 -18.75 -12.30 -9.86
CA ILE A 111 -18.49 -13.34 -10.87
C ILE A 111 -19.52 -14.46 -10.75
N ASP A 112 -19.76 -14.97 -9.54
CA ASP A 112 -20.76 -16.03 -9.29
C ASP A 112 -22.17 -15.59 -9.71
N GLU A 113 -22.55 -14.34 -9.47
CA GLU A 113 -23.84 -13.80 -9.89
C GLU A 113 -23.95 -13.71 -11.41
N LEU A 114 -22.88 -13.25 -12.08
CA LEU A 114 -22.83 -13.19 -13.55
C LEU A 114 -22.94 -14.59 -14.17
N ASP A 115 -22.23 -15.58 -13.63
CA ASP A 115 -22.27 -16.95 -14.11
C ASP A 115 -23.67 -17.55 -13.97
N LYS A 116 -24.32 -17.36 -12.82
CA LYS A 116 -25.73 -17.79 -12.63
C LYS A 116 -26.68 -17.14 -13.63
N ARG A 117 -26.53 -15.84 -13.87
CA ARG A 117 -27.37 -15.10 -14.83
C ARG A 117 -27.13 -15.56 -16.26
N LEU A 118 -25.88 -15.83 -16.66
CA LEU A 118 -25.55 -16.32 -17.99
C LEU A 118 -26.09 -17.73 -18.21
N ASN A 119 -25.89 -18.63 -17.26
CA ASN A 119 -26.44 -20.00 -17.32
C ASN A 119 -27.97 -19.98 -17.41
N GLY A 120 -28.64 -19.16 -16.61
CA GLY A 120 -30.10 -19.02 -16.69
C GLY A 120 -30.60 -18.51 -18.05
N ARG A 121 -29.86 -17.59 -18.69
CA ARG A 121 -30.18 -17.11 -20.05
C ARG A 121 -29.93 -18.17 -21.12
N ILE A 122 -28.90 -19.00 -20.96
CA ILE A 122 -28.61 -20.13 -21.86
C ILE A 122 -29.76 -21.15 -21.75
N ASP A 123 -30.14 -21.55 -20.54
CA ASP A 123 -31.25 -22.48 -20.32
C ASP A 123 -32.58 -21.98 -20.91
N GLU A 124 -32.86 -20.67 -20.77
CA GLU A 124 -34.05 -20.07 -21.36
C GLU A 124 -33.99 -20.09 -22.90
N LEU A 125 -32.82 -19.80 -23.49
CA LEU A 125 -32.62 -19.84 -24.93
C LEU A 125 -32.80 -21.26 -25.46
N ASP A 126 -32.23 -22.26 -24.80
CA ASP A 126 -32.33 -23.67 -25.17
C ASP A 126 -33.78 -24.15 -25.14
N LYS A 127 -34.54 -23.82 -24.09
CA LYS A 127 -35.97 -24.12 -24.01
C LYS A 127 -36.76 -23.48 -25.15
N ARG A 128 -36.48 -22.21 -25.47
CA ARG A 128 -37.15 -21.49 -26.56
C ARG A 128 -36.83 -22.09 -27.93
N LEU A 129 -35.58 -22.50 -28.16
CA LEU A 129 -35.16 -23.12 -29.41
C LEU A 129 -35.79 -24.51 -29.56
N ASN A 130 -35.76 -25.34 -28.52
CA ASN A 130 -36.39 -26.66 -28.53
C ASN A 130 -37.89 -26.56 -28.81
N GLY A 131 -38.61 -25.65 -28.13
CA GLY A 131 -40.03 -25.44 -28.39
C GLY A 131 -40.31 -24.97 -29.83
N ARG A 132 -39.43 -24.15 -30.43
CA ARG A 132 -39.55 -23.78 -31.85
C ARG A 132 -39.31 -24.96 -32.78
N PHE A 133 -38.36 -25.83 -32.48
CA PHE A 133 -38.10 -27.04 -33.27
C PHE A 133 -39.28 -28.02 -33.19
N GLU A 134 -39.87 -28.23 -32.01
CA GLU A 134 -41.06 -29.07 -31.84
C GLU A 134 -42.24 -28.54 -32.67
N ILE A 135 -42.52 -27.23 -32.60
CA ILE A 135 -43.58 -26.60 -33.41
C ILE A 135 -43.30 -26.78 -34.91
N LEU A 136 -42.06 -26.59 -35.33
CA LEU A 136 -41.66 -26.73 -36.73
C LEU A 136 -41.83 -28.18 -37.20
N GLN A 137 -41.45 -29.16 -36.38
CA GLN A 137 -41.60 -30.58 -36.65
C GLN A 137 -43.08 -30.95 -36.84
N VAL A 138 -43.95 -30.54 -35.90
CA VAL A 138 -45.40 -30.78 -36.00
C VAL A 138 -45.98 -30.17 -37.28
N HIS A 139 -45.58 -28.94 -37.63
CA HIS A 139 -46.07 -28.29 -38.85
C HIS A 139 -45.58 -29.02 -40.12
N PHE A 140 -44.35 -29.53 -40.14
CA PHE A 140 -43.86 -30.34 -41.26
C PHE A 140 -44.60 -31.66 -41.39
N ASP A 141 -44.82 -32.38 -40.28
CA ASP A 141 -45.56 -33.65 -40.27
C ASP A 141 -46.99 -33.45 -40.82
N GLN A 142 -47.69 -32.39 -40.38
CA GLN A 142 -49.01 -32.03 -40.92
C GLN A 142 -48.97 -31.73 -42.42
N LYS A 143 -47.95 -31.00 -42.90
CA LYS A 143 -47.82 -30.69 -44.33
C LYS A 143 -47.55 -31.95 -45.15
N LEU A 144 -46.74 -32.88 -44.65
CA LEU A 144 -46.48 -34.16 -45.28
C LEU A 144 -47.75 -35.01 -45.37
N GLU A 145 -48.51 -35.13 -44.28
CA GLU A 145 -49.79 -35.85 -44.26
C GLU A 145 -50.81 -35.28 -45.26
N ILE A 146 -50.93 -33.94 -45.32
CA ILE A 146 -51.80 -33.28 -46.30
C ILE A 146 -51.34 -33.58 -47.73
N LEU A 147 -50.03 -33.58 -47.99
CA LEU A 147 -49.49 -33.84 -49.31
C LEU A 147 -49.73 -35.30 -49.73
N GLU A 148 -49.49 -36.25 -48.83
CA GLU A 148 -49.77 -37.67 -49.03
C GLU A 148 -51.24 -37.91 -49.36
N ASN A 149 -52.15 -37.35 -48.56
CA ASN A 149 -53.60 -37.47 -48.81
C ASN A 149 -54.02 -36.88 -50.16
N LYS A 150 -53.44 -35.75 -50.57
CA LYS A 150 -53.70 -35.15 -51.89
C LYS A 150 -53.25 -36.05 -53.03
N ILE A 151 -52.05 -36.63 -52.93
CA ILE A 151 -51.51 -37.55 -53.93
C ILE A 151 -52.39 -38.80 -54.04
N SER A 152 -52.72 -39.44 -52.91
CA SER A 152 -53.58 -40.62 -52.86
C SER A 152 -54.97 -40.35 -53.44
N THR A 153 -55.56 -39.20 -53.12
CA THR A 153 -56.88 -38.86 -53.66
C THR A 153 -56.81 -38.56 -55.17
N ASN A 154 -55.79 -37.85 -55.63
CA ASN A 154 -55.63 -37.53 -57.06
C ASN A 154 -55.35 -38.77 -57.91
N THR A 155 -54.50 -39.67 -57.43
CA THR A 155 -54.22 -40.96 -58.09
C THR A 155 -55.47 -41.82 -58.17
N MET A 156 -56.24 -41.95 -57.09
CA MET A 156 -57.52 -42.67 -57.09
C MET A 156 -58.54 -42.06 -58.07
N ARG A 157 -58.67 -40.72 -58.12
CA ARG A 157 -59.54 -40.06 -59.09
C ARG A 157 -59.12 -40.34 -60.53
N ALA A 158 -57.82 -40.35 -60.82
CA ALA A 158 -57.31 -40.64 -62.15
C ALA A 158 -57.59 -42.10 -62.55
N ILE A 159 -57.34 -43.05 -61.65
CA ILE A 159 -57.63 -44.48 -61.86
C ILE A 159 -59.13 -44.70 -62.09
N ASN A 160 -59.98 -44.15 -61.23
CA ASN A 160 -61.43 -44.28 -61.37
C ASN A 160 -61.94 -43.71 -62.69
N ARG A 161 -61.39 -42.57 -63.15
CA ARG A 161 -61.73 -42.01 -64.46
C ARG A 161 -61.37 -42.96 -65.60
N HIS A 162 -60.18 -43.57 -65.55
CA HIS A 162 -59.75 -44.57 -66.54
C HIS A 162 -60.64 -45.82 -66.53
N LEU A 163 -60.97 -46.35 -65.35
CA LEU A 163 -61.84 -47.52 -65.21
C LEU A 163 -63.26 -47.23 -65.72
N THR A 164 -63.83 -46.07 -65.37
CA THR A 164 -65.16 -45.69 -65.87
C THR A 164 -65.17 -45.59 -67.40
N PHE A 165 -64.11 -45.01 -67.99
CA PHE A 165 -63.97 -44.94 -69.44
C PHE A 165 -63.90 -46.33 -70.08
N SER A 166 -63.05 -47.22 -69.57
CA SER A 166 -62.91 -48.58 -70.11
C SER A 166 -64.20 -49.39 -69.97
N VAL A 167 -64.89 -49.30 -68.82
CA VAL A 167 -66.19 -49.98 -68.61
C VAL A 167 -67.25 -49.47 -69.56
N THR A 168 -67.35 -48.15 -69.75
CA THR A 168 -68.31 -47.54 -70.70
C THR A 168 -68.03 -48.01 -72.12
N ALA A 169 -66.76 -48.04 -72.53
CA ALA A 169 -66.35 -48.54 -73.84
C ALA A 169 -66.69 -50.03 -74.02
N MET A 170 -66.42 -50.88 -73.03
CA MET A 170 -66.78 -52.31 -73.09
C MET A 170 -68.30 -52.53 -73.20
N SER A 171 -69.11 -51.77 -72.45
CA SER A 171 -70.57 -51.84 -72.53
C SER A 171 -71.09 -51.44 -73.92
N ALA A 172 -70.51 -50.40 -74.52
CA ALA A 172 -70.85 -50.00 -75.89
C ALA A 172 -70.51 -51.09 -76.92
N ILE A 173 -69.32 -51.71 -76.82
CA ILE A 173 -68.91 -52.83 -77.69
C ILE A 173 -69.83 -54.03 -77.51
N SER A 174 -70.16 -54.41 -76.27
CA SER A 174 -71.09 -55.52 -75.97
C SER A 174 -72.47 -55.27 -76.58
N GLY A 175 -72.98 -54.04 -76.49
CA GLY A 175 -74.22 -53.63 -77.13
C GLY A 175 -74.19 -53.78 -78.65
N MET A 176 -73.09 -53.35 -79.29
CA MET A 176 -72.90 -53.51 -80.75
C MET A 176 -72.88 -54.98 -81.17
N ILE A 177 -72.16 -55.85 -80.46
CA ILE A 177 -72.11 -57.29 -80.73
C ILE A 177 -73.50 -57.92 -80.61
N THR A 178 -74.27 -57.54 -79.58
CA THR A 178 -75.63 -58.06 -79.34
C THR A 178 -76.59 -57.71 -80.48
N VAL A 179 -76.47 -56.50 -81.05
CA VAL A 179 -77.27 -56.07 -82.21
C VAL A 179 -76.87 -56.83 -83.47
N LEU A 180 -75.58 -57.06 -83.70
CA LEU A 180 -75.07 -57.81 -84.86
C LEU A 180 -75.43 -59.30 -84.83
N ALA A 181 -75.71 -59.88 -83.66
CA ALA A 181 -76.04 -61.29 -83.48
C ALA A 181 -77.53 -61.64 -83.67
N ARG A 182 -78.40 -60.66 -83.97
CA ARG A 182 -79.84 -60.85 -84.28
C ARG A 182 -80.09 -60.82 -85.78
#